data_AF-A0A172WGD1-F1
#
_entry.id   AF-A0A172WGD1-F1
#
_cell.length_a   1.000
_cell.length_b   1.000
_cell.length_c   1.000
_cell.angle_alpha   90.00
_cell.angle_beta   90.00
_cell.angle_gamma   90.00
#
_symmetry.space_group_name_H-M   'P 1'
#
loop_
_entity.id
_entity.type
_entity.pdbx_description
1 polymer ?
#
loop_
_entity_poly.entity_id
_entity_poly.type
_entity_poly.pdbx_seq_one_letter_code
_entity_poly.pdbx_strand_id
1 'polypeptide(L)'
;MDVREVHEFLNGMWESIFRLNEELKAELPGLGFKVEDVEEVFGAYIYLDGEWKLMKYPHPAFEIKPQGEVGVTLQGYYFVFAIPKEKVGRELVERFVESFDEAFIYGGTNFLDDIYGPTKRASVDEIIERIAQSDEEVFQFEADFKSVDELKKGLMEFIAFAKSLGALEV
;
A
#
# COMPACT_ATOMS: atom_id res chain seq x y z
N MET A 1 -18.14 -17.71 16.83
CA MET A 1 -17.17 -16.61 16.96
C MET A 1 -16.66 -16.62 18.38
N ASP A 2 -15.39 -16.93 18.57
CA ASP A 2 -14.76 -16.86 19.88
C ASP A 2 -14.37 -15.41 20.15
N VAL A 3 -14.90 -14.82 21.21
CA VAL A 3 -14.64 -13.41 21.57
C VAL A 3 -13.18 -13.21 21.96
N ARG A 4 -12.52 -14.23 22.52
CA ARG A 4 -11.10 -14.15 22.88
C ARG A 4 -10.23 -14.03 21.63
N GLU A 5 -10.48 -14.86 20.63
CA GLU A 5 -9.72 -14.83 19.36
C GLU A 5 -9.87 -13.48 18.67
N VAL A 6 -11.09 -12.91 18.64
CA VAL A 6 -11.33 -11.57 18.07
C VAL A 6 -10.57 -10.49 18.85
N HIS A 7 -10.59 -10.54 20.19
CA HIS A 7 -9.89 -9.58 21.03
C HIS A 7 -8.37 -9.62 20.80
N GLU A 8 -7.79 -10.82 20.80
CA GLU A 8 -6.34 -11.02 20.60
C GLU A 8 -5.91 -10.58 19.19
N PHE A 9 -6.74 -10.89 18.18
CA PHE A 9 -6.50 -10.46 16.80
C PHE A 9 -6.48 -8.93 16.66
N LEU A 10 -7.50 -8.25 17.19
CA LEU A 10 -7.60 -6.79 17.11
C LEU A 10 -6.47 -6.09 17.88
N ASN A 11 -6.11 -6.57 19.08
CA ASN A 11 -4.95 -6.01 19.80
C ASN A 11 -3.67 -6.22 19.00
N GLY A 12 -3.45 -7.42 18.44
CA GLY A 12 -2.25 -7.73 17.68
C GLY A 12 -2.08 -6.84 16.45
N MET A 13 -3.17 -6.55 15.73
CA MET A 13 -3.17 -5.61 14.61
C MET A 13 -2.72 -4.19 15.06
N TRP A 14 -3.27 -3.65 16.15
CA TRP A 14 -2.97 -2.29 16.59
C TRP A 14 -1.54 -2.20 17.15
N GLU A 15 -1.17 -3.12 18.04
CA GLU A 15 0.15 -3.16 18.66
C GLU A 15 1.28 -3.29 17.63
N SER A 16 1.08 -4.12 16.59
CA SER A 16 2.08 -4.30 15.54
C SER A 16 2.28 -3.04 14.69
N ILE A 17 1.22 -2.30 14.37
CA ILE A 17 1.31 -1.03 13.64
C ILE A 17 1.96 0.07 14.48
N PHE A 18 1.63 0.19 15.77
CA PHE A 18 2.33 1.12 16.66
C PHE A 18 3.83 0.82 16.73
N ARG A 19 4.20 -0.46 16.87
CA ARG A 19 5.60 -0.87 16.91
C ARG A 19 6.30 -0.53 15.59
N LEU A 20 5.70 -0.87 14.45
CA LEU A 20 6.26 -0.59 13.13
C LEU A 20 6.43 0.92 12.91
N ASN A 21 5.46 1.74 13.33
CA ASN A 21 5.53 3.19 13.20
C ASN A 21 6.76 3.78 13.92
N GLU A 22 7.02 3.35 15.15
CA GLU A 22 8.21 3.80 15.91
C GLU A 22 9.52 3.35 15.27
N GLU A 23 9.57 2.12 14.74
CA GLU A 23 10.73 1.63 13.99
C GLU A 23 10.99 2.47 12.74
N LEU A 24 9.95 2.75 11.94
CA LEU A 24 10.09 3.51 10.70
C LEU A 24 10.38 4.99 10.95
N LYS A 25 9.88 5.58 12.03
CA LYS A 25 10.28 6.93 12.49
C LYS A 25 11.77 7.04 12.76
N ALA A 26 12.42 5.96 13.20
CA ALA A 26 13.87 5.94 13.41
C ALA A 26 14.67 5.75 12.12
N GLU A 27 14.14 4.99 11.16
CA GLU A 27 14.87 4.55 9.97
C GLU A 27 14.68 5.46 8.75
N LEU A 28 13.44 5.85 8.44
CA LEU A 28 13.08 6.51 7.19
C LEU A 28 13.51 7.99 7.06
N PRO A 29 13.70 8.78 8.14
CA PRO A 29 14.25 10.13 8.01
C PRO A 29 15.62 10.18 7.35
N GLY A 30 16.45 9.14 7.53
CA GLY A 30 17.75 9.01 6.84
C GLY A 30 17.61 8.89 5.31
N LEU A 31 16.41 8.58 4.81
CA LEU A 31 16.09 8.45 3.40
C LEU A 31 15.29 9.63 2.84
N GLY A 32 15.00 10.66 3.65
CA GLY A 32 14.27 11.86 3.25
C GLY A 32 12.76 11.83 3.51
N PHE A 33 12.24 10.75 4.10
CA PHE A 33 10.81 10.63 4.40
C PHE A 33 10.49 11.12 5.82
N LYS A 34 9.26 11.61 6.00
CA LYS A 34 8.70 11.88 7.33
C LYS A 34 7.61 10.87 7.63
N VAL A 35 7.73 10.17 8.75
CA VAL A 35 6.71 9.23 9.25
C VAL A 35 5.85 9.97 10.28
N GLU A 36 4.54 10.04 10.02
CA GLU A 36 3.58 10.65 10.94
C GLU A 36 3.15 9.65 12.03
N ASP A 37 2.37 10.12 13.00
CA ASP A 37 1.82 9.26 14.05
C ASP A 37 0.72 8.33 13.48
N VAL A 38 0.43 7.24 14.20
CA VAL A 38 -0.67 6.33 13.87
C VAL A 38 -2.01 7.01 14.13
N GLU A 39 -2.92 6.92 13.17
CA GLU A 39 -4.27 7.44 13.22
C GLU A 39 -5.31 6.34 12.93
N GLU A 40 -6.56 6.57 13.34
CA GLU A 40 -7.68 5.74 12.96
C GLU A 40 -8.28 6.18 11.61
N VAL A 41 -8.15 5.33 10.60
CA VAL A 41 -8.72 5.58 9.28
C VAL A 41 -10.12 4.97 9.19
N PHE A 42 -11.10 5.77 8.75
CA PHE A 42 -12.49 5.34 8.53
C PHE A 42 -12.88 5.43 7.06
N GLY A 43 -13.78 4.55 6.62
CA GLY A 43 -14.38 4.65 5.28
C GLY A 43 -13.50 4.10 4.15
N ALA A 44 -12.41 3.41 4.49
CA ALA A 44 -11.62 2.64 3.54
C ALA A 44 -12.37 1.38 3.07
N TYR A 45 -11.87 0.73 2.02
CA TYR A 45 -12.43 -0.49 1.46
C TYR A 45 -11.45 -1.65 1.63
N ILE A 46 -11.98 -2.86 1.68
CA ILE A 46 -11.22 -4.11 1.79
C ILE A 46 -11.68 -5.07 0.69
N TYR A 47 -10.77 -5.84 0.11
CA TYR A 47 -11.07 -6.70 -1.03
C TYR A 47 -11.37 -8.13 -0.58
N LEU A 48 -12.66 -8.46 -0.42
CA LEU A 48 -13.10 -9.76 0.11
C LEU A 48 -13.90 -10.52 -0.95
N ASP A 49 -13.54 -11.78 -1.16
CA ASP A 49 -14.24 -12.71 -2.07
C ASP A 49 -14.45 -12.16 -3.50
N GLY A 50 -13.49 -11.34 -3.97
CA GLY A 50 -13.54 -10.75 -5.31
C GLY A 50 -14.29 -9.41 -5.40
N GLU A 51 -14.68 -8.81 -4.28
CA GLU A 51 -15.42 -7.56 -4.25
C GLU A 51 -14.86 -6.57 -3.21
N TRP A 52 -14.80 -5.30 -3.58
CA TRP A 52 -14.50 -4.21 -2.64
C TRP A 52 -15.67 -4.00 -1.66
N LYS A 53 -15.38 -4.06 -0.36
CA LYS A 53 -16.35 -3.88 0.74
C LYS A 53 -15.96 -2.71 1.61
N LEU A 54 -16.92 -1.84 1.91
CA LEU A 54 -16.72 -0.68 2.79
C LEU A 54 -16.45 -1.14 4.24
N MET A 55 -15.35 -0.67 4.81
CA MET A 55 -15.05 -0.76 6.24
C MET A 55 -15.71 0.40 6.99
N LYS A 56 -16.75 0.09 7.75
CA LYS A 56 -17.40 1.07 8.66
C LYS A 56 -16.69 1.18 10.01
N TYR A 57 -15.83 0.22 10.33
CA TYR A 57 -14.95 0.23 11.49
C TYR A 57 -13.62 0.89 11.13
N PRO A 58 -12.87 1.41 12.11
CA PRO A 58 -11.56 1.97 11.86
C PRO A 58 -10.49 0.88 11.72
N HIS A 59 -9.40 1.23 11.05
CA HIS A 59 -8.16 0.46 11.07
C HIS A 59 -6.97 1.40 11.35
N PRO A 60 -5.85 0.92 11.91
CA PRO A 60 -4.71 1.77 12.22
C PRO A 60 -3.82 1.90 10.98
N ALA A 61 -3.49 3.14 10.63
CA ALA A 61 -2.55 3.45 9.57
C ALA A 61 -1.76 4.72 9.91
N PHE A 62 -0.68 4.99 9.17
CA PHE A 62 0.10 6.21 9.29
C PHE A 62 0.70 6.61 7.94
N GLU A 63 0.85 7.92 7.75
CA GLU A 63 1.46 8.47 6.55
C GLU A 63 2.99 8.40 6.59
N ILE A 64 3.58 8.10 5.42
CA ILE A 64 4.98 8.28 5.10
C ILE A 64 5.06 9.37 4.03
N LYS A 65 5.25 10.62 4.48
CA LYS A 65 5.28 11.77 3.58
C LYS A 65 6.51 11.74 2.67
N PRO A 66 6.34 12.15 1.40
CA PRO A 66 5.17 12.91 0.88
C PRO A 66 3.98 12.09 0.32
N GLN A 67 4.07 10.77 0.24
CA GLN A 67 3.28 10.03 -0.77
C GLN A 67 2.93 8.59 -0.37
N GLY A 68 3.35 8.13 0.81
CA GLY A 68 3.11 6.77 1.28
C GLY A 68 2.12 6.71 2.44
N GLU A 69 1.49 5.55 2.60
CA GLU A 69 0.73 5.16 3.78
C GLU A 69 1.06 3.70 4.12
N VAL A 70 1.04 3.37 5.40
CA VAL A 70 1.22 2.01 5.91
C VAL A 70 0.12 1.74 6.92
N GLY A 71 -0.48 0.55 6.86
CA GLY A 71 -1.51 0.17 7.82
C GLY A 71 -1.75 -1.34 7.88
N VAL A 72 -2.79 -1.72 8.61
CA VAL A 72 -3.27 -3.10 8.67
C VAL A 72 -4.79 -3.11 8.67
N THR A 73 -5.41 -3.97 7.88
CA THR A 73 -6.85 -4.24 7.88
C THR A 73 -7.12 -5.64 8.38
N LEU A 74 -8.40 -6.07 8.45
CA LEU A 74 -8.71 -7.45 8.83
C LEU A 74 -8.16 -8.50 7.84
N GLN A 75 -7.72 -8.09 6.64
CA GLN A 75 -7.16 -8.95 5.60
C GLN A 75 -5.64 -9.12 5.75
N GLY A 76 -4.95 -8.11 6.27
CA GLY A 76 -3.50 -8.13 6.37
C GLY A 76 -2.89 -6.74 6.49
N TYR A 77 -1.58 -6.71 6.40
CA TYR A 77 -0.76 -5.50 6.45
C TYR A 77 -0.58 -4.95 5.05
N TYR A 78 -0.51 -3.63 4.90
CA TYR A 78 -0.31 -3.03 3.58
C TYR A 78 0.62 -1.82 3.64
N PHE A 79 1.23 -1.53 2.51
CA PHE A 79 1.66 -0.17 2.19
C PHE A 79 1.01 0.26 0.89
N VAL A 80 0.83 1.56 0.72
CA VAL A 80 0.44 2.17 -0.55
C VAL A 80 1.28 3.42 -0.81
N PHE A 81 1.70 3.62 -2.05
CA PHE A 81 2.37 4.85 -2.49
C PHE A 81 1.65 5.48 -3.68
N ALA A 82 1.36 6.77 -3.56
CA ALA A 82 0.75 7.61 -4.58
C ALA A 82 1.83 8.18 -5.52
N ILE A 83 1.93 7.64 -6.73
CA ILE A 83 2.94 8.01 -7.72
C ILE A 83 2.29 8.86 -8.84
N PRO A 84 2.81 10.08 -9.12
CA PRO A 84 2.36 10.89 -10.25
C PRO A 84 2.46 10.13 -11.57
N LYS A 85 1.43 10.22 -12.42
CA LYS A 85 1.32 9.49 -13.69
C LYS A 85 2.58 9.62 -14.55
N GLU A 86 3.16 10.82 -14.63
CA GLU A 86 4.36 11.12 -15.42
C GLU A 86 5.63 10.43 -14.89
N LYS A 87 5.62 9.97 -13.65
CA LYS A 87 6.71 9.19 -13.03
C LYS A 87 6.49 7.68 -13.09
N VAL A 88 5.31 7.23 -13.55
CA VAL A 88 5.02 5.80 -13.72
C VAL A 88 5.66 5.30 -15.01
N GLY A 89 6.83 4.70 -14.88
CA GLY A 89 7.57 4.06 -15.98
C GLY A 89 7.37 2.54 -16.05
N ARG A 90 7.71 1.96 -17.21
CA ARG A 90 7.67 0.50 -17.43
C ARG A 90 8.47 -0.28 -16.39
N GLU A 91 9.68 0.16 -16.08
CA GLU A 91 10.56 -0.52 -15.13
C GLU A 91 9.99 -0.50 -13.70
N LEU A 92 9.30 0.58 -13.31
CA LEU A 92 8.63 0.67 -12.01
C LEU A 92 7.53 -0.39 -11.92
N VAL A 93 6.65 -0.42 -12.93
CA VAL A 93 5.54 -1.38 -12.99
C VAL A 93 6.07 -2.81 -13.00
N GLU A 94 7.05 -3.12 -13.84
CA GLU A 94 7.66 -4.45 -13.96
C GLU A 94 8.22 -4.93 -12.63
N ARG A 95 9.08 -4.13 -11.98
CA ARG A 95 9.64 -4.50 -10.67
C ARG A 95 8.58 -4.63 -9.60
N PHE A 96 7.57 -3.76 -9.60
CA PHE A 96 6.50 -3.80 -8.61
C PHE A 96 5.68 -5.10 -8.71
N VAL A 97 5.19 -5.44 -9.90
CA VAL A 97 4.35 -6.64 -10.09
C VAL A 97 5.15 -7.95 -9.94
N GLU A 98 6.47 -7.91 -10.15
CA GLU A 98 7.35 -9.06 -9.91
C GLU A 98 7.73 -9.24 -8.43
N SER A 99 7.76 -8.16 -7.65
CA SER A 99 8.20 -8.18 -6.24
C SER A 99 7.09 -8.54 -5.26
N PHE A 100 5.83 -8.29 -5.62
CA PHE A 100 4.70 -8.38 -4.70
C PHE A 100 3.57 -9.24 -5.29
N ASP A 101 3.29 -10.36 -4.62
CA ASP A 101 2.27 -11.32 -5.06
C ASP A 101 0.86 -10.71 -5.03
N GLU A 102 0.51 -10.07 -3.91
CA GLU A 102 -0.77 -9.39 -3.68
C GLU A 102 -0.59 -7.88 -3.89
N ALA A 103 -0.40 -7.51 -5.16
CA ALA A 103 -0.21 -6.13 -5.59
C ALA A 103 -1.42 -5.57 -6.32
N PHE A 104 -1.67 -4.29 -6.10
CA PHE A 104 -2.72 -3.51 -6.75
C PHE A 104 -2.12 -2.22 -7.33
N ILE A 105 -2.62 -1.83 -8.50
CA ILE A 105 -2.38 -0.53 -9.09
C ILE A 105 -3.73 0.06 -9.46
N TYR A 106 -4.06 1.23 -8.93
CA TYR A 106 -5.36 1.88 -9.15
C TYR A 106 -5.24 3.41 -9.17
N GLY A 107 -6.27 4.08 -9.66
CA GLY A 107 -6.31 5.54 -9.77
C GLY A 107 -6.53 6.23 -8.42
N GLY A 108 -6.01 7.45 -8.25
CA GLY A 108 -6.27 8.24 -7.05
C GLY A 108 -7.73 8.67 -6.88
N THR A 109 -8.47 8.84 -7.98
CA THR A 109 -9.89 9.26 -7.97
C THR A 109 -10.82 8.06 -8.09
N ASN A 110 -10.55 7.15 -9.02
CA ASN A 110 -11.31 5.92 -9.25
C ASN A 110 -10.60 4.71 -8.62
N PHE A 111 -10.58 4.68 -7.28
CA PHE A 111 -9.94 3.61 -6.50
C PHE A 111 -10.69 2.27 -6.51
N LEU A 112 -11.83 2.17 -7.18
CA LEU A 112 -12.62 0.93 -7.30
C LEU A 112 -12.45 0.21 -8.64
N ASP A 113 -11.82 0.87 -9.63
CA ASP A 113 -11.49 0.25 -10.92
C ASP A 113 -9.98 0.07 -11.03
N ASP A 114 -9.52 -1.07 -10.52
CA ASP A 114 -8.11 -1.42 -10.51
C ASP A 114 -7.55 -1.45 -11.94
N ILE A 115 -6.38 -0.87 -12.16
CA ILE A 115 -5.61 -1.09 -13.39
C ILE A 115 -4.99 -2.49 -13.39
N TYR A 116 -4.52 -2.91 -12.22
CA TYR A 116 -3.91 -4.21 -11.95
C TYR A 116 -4.32 -4.68 -10.56
N GLY A 117 -4.58 -5.98 -10.42
CA GLY A 117 -4.86 -6.61 -9.14
C GLY A 117 -4.91 -8.14 -9.25
N PRO A 118 -5.09 -8.85 -8.13
CA PRO A 118 -5.13 -10.32 -8.09
C PRO A 118 -6.14 -10.95 -9.06
N THR A 119 -7.29 -10.31 -9.25
CA THR A 119 -8.37 -10.76 -10.16
C THR A 119 -8.32 -10.12 -11.54
N LYS A 120 -7.46 -9.10 -11.73
CA LYS A 120 -7.30 -8.35 -12.99
C LYS A 120 -5.83 -8.33 -13.40
N ARG A 121 -5.21 -9.52 -13.41
CA ARG A 121 -3.82 -9.69 -13.86
C ARG A 121 -3.70 -9.23 -15.32
N ALA A 122 -2.62 -8.54 -15.61
CA ALA A 122 -2.32 -7.99 -16.92
C ALA A 122 -0.80 -8.02 -17.12
N SER A 123 -0.37 -8.04 -18.38
CA SER A 123 1.04 -7.85 -18.73
C SER A 123 1.47 -6.41 -18.42
N VAL A 124 2.78 -6.20 -18.22
CA VAL A 124 3.34 -4.86 -18.00
C VAL A 124 2.94 -3.88 -19.09
N ASP A 125 2.91 -4.32 -20.36
CA ASP A 125 2.57 -3.47 -21.49
C ASP A 125 1.08 -3.06 -21.44
N GLU A 126 0.17 -3.97 -21.07
CA GLU A 126 -1.26 -3.65 -20.87
C GLU A 126 -1.48 -2.69 -19.69
N ILE A 127 -0.73 -2.86 -18.59
CA ILE A 127 -0.81 -1.96 -17.44
C ILE A 127 -0.41 -0.55 -17.86
N ILE A 128 0.72 -0.41 -18.54
CA ILE A 128 1.23 0.88 -19.02
C ILE A 128 0.24 1.52 -20.01
N GLU A 129 -0.35 0.75 -20.91
CA GLU A 129 -1.38 1.26 -21.84
C GLU A 129 -2.60 1.80 -21.09
N ARG A 130 -3.12 1.05 -20.11
CA ARG A 130 -4.27 1.49 -19.29
C ARG A 130 -3.96 2.76 -18.49
N ILE A 131 -2.76 2.85 -17.90
CA ILE A 131 -2.29 4.06 -17.20
C ILE A 131 -2.25 5.25 -18.15
N ALA A 132 -1.70 5.06 -19.36
CA ALA A 132 -1.60 6.12 -20.36
C ALA A 132 -2.99 6.63 -20.81
N GLN A 133 -3.95 5.72 -20.99
CA GLN A 133 -5.32 6.01 -21.43
C GLN A 133 -6.24 6.55 -20.33
N SER A 134 -5.88 6.36 -19.06
CA SER A 134 -6.65 6.85 -17.91
C SER A 134 -6.54 8.36 -17.72
N ASP A 135 -7.61 9.00 -17.25
CA ASP A 135 -7.64 10.43 -16.87
C ASP A 135 -7.09 10.70 -15.45
N GLU A 136 -6.57 9.67 -14.78
CA GLU A 136 -5.96 9.79 -13.45
C GLU A 136 -4.59 10.47 -13.52
N GLU A 137 -4.37 11.48 -12.66
CA GLU A 137 -3.07 12.18 -12.56
C GLU A 137 -2.10 11.46 -11.60
N VAL A 138 -2.61 10.60 -10.72
CA VAL A 138 -1.84 9.89 -9.71
C VAL A 138 -2.33 8.45 -9.64
N PHE A 139 -1.38 7.51 -9.51
CA PHE A 139 -1.66 6.09 -9.35
C PHE A 139 -1.15 5.59 -8.01
N GLN A 140 -1.99 4.81 -7.33
CA GLN A 140 -1.67 4.15 -6.09
C GLN A 140 -1.02 2.80 -6.39
N PHE A 141 0.11 2.54 -5.75
CA PHE A 141 0.83 1.27 -5.78
C PHE A 141 0.72 0.63 -4.41
N GLU A 142 -0.18 -0.34 -4.26
CA GLU A 142 -0.49 -1.01 -2.99
C GLU A 142 -0.02 -2.46 -3.00
N ALA A 143 0.56 -2.90 -1.89
CA ALA A 143 0.96 -4.29 -1.69
C ALA A 143 0.51 -4.80 -0.31
N ASP A 144 -0.09 -5.98 -0.30
CA ASP A 144 -0.57 -6.67 0.89
C ASP A 144 0.41 -7.73 1.40
N PHE A 145 0.46 -7.89 2.72
CA PHE A 145 1.38 -8.78 3.44
C PHE A 145 0.67 -9.50 4.58
N LYS A 146 1.15 -10.70 4.92
CA LYS A 146 0.56 -11.53 5.99
C LYS A 146 1.14 -11.24 7.36
N SER A 147 2.27 -10.54 7.40
CA SER A 147 2.95 -10.17 8.64
C SER A 147 3.59 -8.79 8.56
N VAL A 148 3.76 -8.16 9.73
CA VAL A 148 4.43 -6.87 9.87
C VAL A 148 5.89 -6.90 9.41
N ASP A 149 6.57 -8.05 9.57
CA ASP A 149 7.97 -8.22 9.18
C ASP A 149 8.10 -8.28 7.64
N GLU A 150 7.19 -9.00 6.97
CA GLU A 150 7.11 -9.01 5.51
C GLU A 150 6.78 -7.63 4.96
N LEU A 151 5.81 -6.92 5.58
CA LEU A 151 5.47 -5.55 5.24
C LEU A 151 6.70 -4.64 5.32
N LYS A 152 7.42 -4.65 6.45
CA LYS A 152 8.60 -3.80 6.64
C LYS A 152 9.66 -4.08 5.57
N LYS A 153 9.94 -5.36 5.30
CA LYS A 153 10.89 -5.76 4.27
C LYS A 153 10.45 -5.27 2.88
N GLY A 154 9.21 -5.54 2.50
CA GLY A 154 8.65 -5.15 1.21
C GLY A 154 8.61 -3.64 1.01
N LEU A 155 8.26 -2.89 2.05
CA LEU A 155 8.31 -1.43 2.06
C LEU A 155 9.72 -0.90 1.78
N MET A 156 10.74 -1.45 2.45
CA MET A 156 12.13 -1.02 2.25
C MET A 156 12.64 -1.38 0.85
N GLU A 157 12.25 -2.54 0.31
CA GLU A 157 12.55 -2.95 -1.06
C GLU A 157 11.89 -1.98 -2.07
N PHE A 158 10.60 -1.68 -1.88
CA PHE A 158 9.86 -0.71 -2.72
C PHE A 158 10.51 0.67 -2.71
N ILE A 159 10.76 1.23 -1.52
CA ILE A 159 11.41 2.54 -1.38
C ILE A 159 12.76 2.55 -2.11
N ALA A 160 13.56 1.50 -1.96
CA ALA A 160 14.89 1.44 -2.57
C ALA A 160 14.82 1.51 -4.09
N PHE A 161 14.00 0.66 -4.75
CA PHE A 161 13.96 0.68 -6.21
C PHE A 161 13.17 1.88 -6.75
N ALA A 162 12.03 2.25 -6.15
CA ALA A 162 11.21 3.36 -6.63
C ALA A 162 11.96 4.70 -6.53
N LYS A 163 12.74 4.90 -5.46
CA LYS A 163 13.64 6.06 -5.34
C LYS A 163 14.74 6.04 -6.40
N SER A 164 15.34 4.88 -6.67
CA SER A 164 16.39 4.76 -7.71
C SER A 164 15.89 5.09 -9.12
N LEU A 165 14.59 4.89 -9.37
CA LEU A 165 13.91 5.23 -10.63
C LEU A 165 13.40 6.67 -10.67
N GLY A 166 13.57 7.45 -9.60
CA GLY A 166 13.04 8.82 -9.50
C GLY A 166 11.52 8.89 -9.38
N ALA A 167 10.86 7.77 -9.05
CA ALA A 167 9.41 7.72 -8.87
C ALA A 167 8.97 8.38 -7.56
N LEU A 168 9.85 8.35 -6.55
CA LEU A 168 9.56 8.91 -5.23
C LEU A 168 10.11 10.33 -5.07
N GLU A 169 9.26 11.24 -4.59
CA GLU A 169 9.64 12.53 -4.01
C GLU A 169 10.24 12.33 -2.61
N VAL A 170 11.47 12.81 -2.42
CA VAL A 170 12.27 12.73 -1.18
C VAL A 170 13.11 13.99 -1.00
#